data_AF-A0A1E7GNK6-F1
#
_entry.id   AF-A0A1E7GNK6-F1
#
_cell.length_a   1.000
_cell.length_b   1.000
_cell.length_c   1.000
_cell.angle_alpha   90.00
_cell.angle_beta   90.00
_cell.angle_gamma   90.00
#
_symmetry.space_group_name_H-M   'P 1'
#
loop_
_entity.id
_entity.type
_entity.pdbx_description
1 polymer ?
#
loop_
_entity_poly.entity_id
_entity_poly.type
_entity_poly.pdbx_seq_one_letter_code
_entity_poly.pdbx_strand_id
1 'polypeptide(L)'
;MKAFLKWFFTYITAFFFIFYFFQSASGLESTPPEGLKVDQSQEDAPAPKVHIHDLMPQVVVLDSMANLYEAVEFDHEMHAVEVGCAKCHHHIVEHTDQTCTIHNVVDQTNDPFCARCHKGWFPGSLDKAKCKDCHSPDRFTADYLNKIEKDKDIYHRDNIGLMGAYHNQCMRCHVEEGIGGCQDCHVRTETGDKEFRADAGASGATKKSSEDGH
;
A
#
# COMPACT_ATOMS: atom_id res chain seq x y z
N MET A 1 0.18 -47.21 -38.04
CA MET A 1 0.70 -46.93 -36.68
C MET A 1 2.21 -47.11 -36.52
N LYS A 2 2.83 -48.24 -36.89
CA LYS A 2 4.29 -48.47 -36.69
C LYS A 2 5.22 -47.50 -37.45
N ALA A 3 4.81 -46.98 -38.61
CA ALA A 3 5.60 -46.02 -39.37
C ALA A 3 5.59 -44.60 -38.76
N PHE A 4 4.47 -44.19 -38.14
CA PHE A 4 4.33 -42.87 -37.53
C PHE A 4 5.15 -42.75 -36.24
N LEU A 5 5.22 -43.82 -35.45
CA LEU A 5 6.03 -43.87 -34.22
C LEU A 5 7.53 -43.77 -34.51
N LYS A 6 8.01 -44.38 -35.61
CA LYS A 6 9.41 -44.26 -36.04
C LYS A 6 9.77 -42.85 -36.50
N TRP A 7 8.86 -42.14 -37.17
CA TRP A 7 9.11 -40.77 -37.63
C TRP A 7 9.14 -39.78 -36.46
N PHE A 8 8.25 -39.97 -35.47
CA PHE A 8 8.16 -39.12 -34.29
C PHE A 8 9.41 -39.23 -33.37
N PHE A 9 9.95 -40.43 -33.18
CA PHE A 9 11.16 -40.62 -32.35
C PHE A 9 12.42 -39.99 -32.97
N THR A 10 12.59 -40.06 -34.29
CA THR A 10 13.74 -39.45 -34.96
C THR A 10 13.72 -37.92 -34.86
N TYR A 11 12.52 -37.32 -34.91
CA TYR A 11 12.36 -35.87 -34.83
C TYR A 11 12.64 -35.32 -33.42
N ILE A 12 12.23 -36.05 -32.38
CA ILE A 12 12.50 -35.67 -30.98
C ILE A 12 14.00 -35.73 -30.67
N THR A 13 14.73 -36.75 -31.14
CA THR A 13 16.18 -36.84 -30.91
C THR A 13 16.97 -35.72 -31.61
N ALA A 14 16.54 -35.27 -32.78
CA ALA A 14 17.18 -34.16 -33.48
C ALA A 14 16.94 -32.81 -32.77
N PHE A 15 15.75 -32.61 -32.19
CA PHE A 15 15.42 -31.38 -31.47
C PHE A 15 16.19 -31.24 -30.14
N PHE A 16 16.38 -32.33 -29.40
CA PHE A 16 17.17 -32.31 -28.17
C PHE A 16 18.65 -32.03 -28.42
N PHE A 17 19.22 -32.50 -29.54
CA PHE A 17 20.62 -32.23 -29.88
C PHE A 17 20.87 -30.75 -30.24
N ILE A 18 19.93 -30.08 -30.91
CA ILE A 18 20.06 -28.67 -31.28
C ILE A 18 19.91 -27.77 -30.04
N PHE A 19 19.01 -28.11 -29.12
CA PHE A 19 18.84 -27.34 -27.88
C PHE A 19 20.04 -27.46 -26.93
N TYR A 20 20.63 -28.65 -26.81
CA TYR A 20 21.79 -28.86 -25.94
C TYR A 20 23.05 -28.16 -26.47
N PHE A 21 23.21 -28.06 -27.80
CA PHE A 21 24.35 -27.37 -28.40
C PHE A 21 24.26 -25.84 -28.27
N PHE A 22 23.05 -25.27 -28.26
CA PHE A 22 22.88 -23.82 -28.10
C PHE A 22 23.14 -23.34 -26.66
N GLN A 23 22.94 -24.22 -25.67
CA GLN A 23 23.12 -23.86 -24.25
C GLN A 23 24.60 -23.86 -23.81
N SER A 24 25.52 -24.46 -24.59
CA SER A 24 26.96 -24.46 -24.30
C SER A 24 27.75 -23.33 -24.99
N ALA A 25 27.12 -22.50 -25.82
CA ALA A 25 27.82 -21.48 -26.62
C ALA A 25 27.76 -20.04 -26.04
N SER A 26 27.10 -19.82 -24.91
CA SER A 26 26.95 -18.51 -24.27
C SER A 26 27.87 -18.31 -23.05
N GLY A 27 29.10 -18.83 -23.12
CA GLY A 27 30.19 -18.48 -22.21
C GLY A 27 30.75 -17.09 -22.52
N LEU A 28 30.01 -16.03 -22.17
CA LEU A 28 30.60 -14.69 -22.03
C LEU A 28 31.20 -14.59 -20.63
N GLU A 29 32.49 -14.88 -20.52
CA GLU A 29 33.30 -14.53 -19.36
C GLU A 29 33.53 -13.01 -19.37
N SER A 30 32.75 -12.27 -18.59
CA SER A 30 33.07 -10.87 -18.30
C SER A 30 34.18 -10.83 -17.26
N THR A 31 35.41 -10.61 -17.70
CA THR A 31 36.50 -10.26 -16.79
C THR A 31 36.19 -8.93 -16.10
N PRO A 32 36.20 -8.85 -14.76
CA PRO A 32 35.98 -7.60 -14.07
C PRO A 32 37.15 -6.63 -14.33
N PRO A 33 36.89 -5.33 -14.42
CA PRO A 33 37.94 -4.33 -14.62
C PRO A 33 38.94 -4.36 -13.46
N GLU A 34 40.18 -4.61 -13.83
CA GLU A 34 41.35 -4.59 -12.96
C GLU A 34 41.60 -3.14 -12.49
N GLY A 35 41.40 -2.85 -11.19
CA GLY A 35 41.88 -1.57 -10.65
C GLY A 35 41.22 -0.95 -9.42
N LEU A 36 40.16 -1.50 -8.82
CA LEU A 36 39.66 -0.96 -7.55
C LEU A 36 40.23 -1.75 -6.37
N LYS A 37 41.33 -1.26 -5.79
CA LYS A 37 41.79 -1.71 -4.48
C LYS A 37 40.76 -1.25 -3.45
N VAL A 38 39.79 -2.11 -3.14
CA VAL A 38 38.94 -1.95 -1.97
C VAL A 38 39.83 -2.15 -0.75
N ASP A 39 39.95 -1.11 0.05
CA ASP A 39 40.62 -1.15 1.34
C ASP A 39 39.79 -2.06 2.27
N GLN A 40 40.22 -3.31 2.43
CA GLN A 40 39.57 -4.33 3.26
C GLN A 40 39.71 -4.06 4.77
N SER A 41 40.25 -2.91 5.19
CA SER A 41 40.45 -2.61 6.62
C SER A 41 39.21 -2.05 7.35
N GLN A 42 38.04 -1.98 6.70
CA GLN A 42 36.79 -1.50 7.33
C GLN A 42 35.68 -2.57 7.50
N GLU A 43 35.93 -3.85 7.21
CA GLU A 43 34.86 -4.88 7.21
C GLU A 43 34.49 -5.45 8.60
N ASP A 44 35.22 -5.09 9.68
CA ASP A 44 35.05 -5.74 10.99
C ASP A 44 34.20 -4.96 12.02
N ALA A 45 33.67 -3.78 11.68
CA ALA A 45 32.73 -3.10 12.56
C ALA A 45 31.34 -3.73 12.41
N PRO A 46 30.72 -4.30 13.47
CA PRO A 46 29.35 -4.78 13.37
C PRO A 46 28.45 -3.62 12.96
N ALA A 47 27.71 -3.80 11.87
CA ALA A 47 26.75 -2.80 11.41
C ALA A 47 25.89 -2.34 12.59
N PRO A 48 25.65 -1.02 12.74
CA PRO A 48 24.81 -0.52 13.82
C PRO A 48 23.46 -1.21 13.74
N LYS A 49 23.04 -1.82 14.85
CA LYS A 49 21.70 -2.35 15.00
C LYS A 49 20.74 -1.17 15.02
N VAL A 50 20.24 -0.78 13.85
CA VAL A 50 19.15 0.18 13.74
C VAL A 50 17.87 -0.57 14.09
N HIS A 51 17.19 -0.15 15.15
CA HIS A 51 15.88 -0.71 15.46
C HIS A 51 14.87 -0.11 14.48
N ILE A 52 14.04 -0.95 13.85
CA ILE A 52 13.03 -0.50 12.86
C ILE A 52 12.09 0.55 13.45
N HIS A 53 11.81 0.46 14.76
CA HIS A 53 11.02 1.46 15.50
C HIS A 53 11.64 2.87 15.46
N ASP A 54 12.97 3.00 15.35
CA ASP A 54 13.65 4.31 15.27
C ASP A 54 13.50 4.96 13.89
N LEU A 55 13.04 4.20 12.88
CA LEU A 55 12.92 4.65 11.49
C LEU A 55 11.47 4.98 11.09
N MET A 56 10.48 4.62 11.90
CA MET A 56 9.07 4.86 11.61
C MET A 56 8.55 6.10 12.37
N PRO A 57 7.64 6.87 11.77
CA PRO A 57 7.01 7.98 12.48
C PRO A 57 6.19 7.46 13.65
N GLN A 58 6.27 8.13 14.79
CA GLN A 58 5.44 7.80 15.96
C GLN A 58 3.99 8.23 15.75
N VAL A 59 3.80 9.42 15.18
CA VAL A 59 2.49 9.98 14.85
C VAL A 59 2.46 10.32 13.37
N VAL A 60 1.35 9.99 12.71
CA VAL A 60 1.07 10.37 11.32
C VAL A 60 -0.18 11.25 11.31
N VAL A 61 -0.09 12.42 10.70
CA VAL A 61 -1.24 13.30 10.52
C VAL A 61 -1.92 12.97 9.19
N LEU A 62 -3.18 12.56 9.24
CA LEU A 62 -4.00 12.25 8.07
C LEU A 62 -4.87 13.48 7.73
N ASP A 63 -4.31 14.42 6.99
CA ASP A 63 -4.94 15.70 6.64
C ASP A 63 -5.48 15.78 5.21
N SER A 64 -5.22 14.75 4.39
CA SER A 64 -5.53 14.73 2.95
C SER A 64 -6.99 14.99 2.58
N MET A 65 -7.91 14.93 3.55
CA MET A 65 -9.32 15.27 3.38
C MET A 65 -9.89 16.11 4.55
N ALA A 66 -9.03 16.82 5.28
CA ALA A 66 -9.43 17.63 6.43
C ALA A 66 -10.18 18.91 5.98
N ASN A 67 -11.48 18.78 5.73
CA ASN A 67 -12.37 19.88 5.36
C ASN A 67 -13.59 19.94 6.31
N LEU A 68 -14.46 18.92 6.25
CA LEU A 68 -15.65 18.83 7.12
C LEU A 68 -15.31 18.31 8.53
N TYR A 69 -14.17 17.65 8.65
CA TYR A 69 -13.59 17.17 9.90
C TYR A 69 -12.12 17.59 9.96
N GLU A 70 -11.60 17.74 11.16
CA GLU A 70 -10.19 18.01 11.43
C GLU A 70 -9.31 16.83 10.98
N ALA A 71 -8.00 17.05 10.89
CA ALA A 71 -7.06 15.98 10.58
C ALA A 71 -7.04 14.94 11.71
N VAL A 72 -6.84 13.68 11.36
CA VAL A 72 -6.64 12.61 12.35
C VAL A 72 -5.17 12.60 12.75
N GLU A 73 -4.88 12.74 14.04
CA GLU A 73 -3.57 12.40 14.60
C GLU A 73 -3.55 10.89 14.89
N PHE A 74 -2.89 10.14 14.01
CA PHE A 74 -2.80 8.69 14.11
C PHE A 74 -1.54 8.29 14.88
N ASP A 75 -1.70 7.71 16.08
CA ASP A 75 -0.62 7.11 16.86
C ASP A 75 -0.11 5.83 16.17
N HIS A 76 0.79 6.01 15.22
CA HIS A 76 1.34 4.97 14.38
C HIS A 76 2.21 3.99 15.17
N GLU A 77 2.99 4.48 16.15
CA GLU A 77 3.84 3.61 16.98
C GLU A 77 3.00 2.65 17.81
N MET A 78 1.96 3.13 18.50
CA MET A 78 1.09 2.27 19.29
C MET A 78 0.41 1.20 18.42
N HIS A 79 -0.13 1.59 17.26
CA HIS A 79 -0.75 0.61 16.35
C HIS A 79 0.27 -0.38 15.78
N ALA A 80 1.48 0.07 15.46
CA ALA A 80 2.52 -0.81 14.95
C ALA A 80 2.96 -1.86 15.98
N VAL A 81 3.03 -1.48 17.27
CA VAL A 81 3.41 -2.37 18.37
C VAL A 81 2.29 -3.35 18.73
N GLU A 82 1.05 -2.88 18.88
CA GLU A 82 -0.05 -3.69 19.39
C GLU A 82 -0.76 -4.52 18.31
N VAL A 83 -0.86 -3.98 17.08
CA VAL A 83 -1.67 -4.55 16.00
C VAL A 83 -0.80 -5.10 14.87
N GLY A 84 0.38 -4.53 14.66
CA GLY A 84 1.38 -4.95 13.68
C GLY A 84 1.22 -4.30 12.30
N CYS A 85 2.37 -4.03 11.64
CA CYS A 85 2.46 -3.34 10.34
C CYS A 85 1.44 -3.81 9.28
N ALA A 86 1.35 -5.13 9.09
CA ALA A 86 0.64 -5.72 7.95
C ALA A 86 -0.88 -5.53 8.02
N LYS A 87 -1.42 -5.22 9.20
CA LYS A 87 -2.85 -4.96 9.35
C LYS A 87 -3.27 -3.73 8.57
N CYS A 88 -2.41 -2.72 8.48
CA CYS A 88 -2.63 -1.48 7.73
C CYS A 88 -1.96 -1.48 6.35
N HIS A 89 -0.76 -2.07 6.23
CA HIS A 89 0.01 -2.07 4.98
C HIS A 89 -0.38 -3.25 4.06
N HIS A 90 -1.57 -3.17 3.49
CA HIS A 90 -2.23 -4.24 2.71
C HIS A 90 -1.61 -4.61 1.34
N HIS A 91 -0.57 -3.92 0.87
CA HIS A 91 0.14 -4.23 -0.38
C HIS A 91 1.61 -4.59 -0.18
N ILE A 92 2.10 -4.69 1.06
CA ILE A 92 3.54 -4.71 1.35
C ILE A 92 4.09 -6.05 1.88
N VAL A 93 3.27 -7.06 2.25
CA VAL A 93 3.83 -8.19 3.04
C VAL A 93 3.16 -9.55 2.83
N GLU A 94 3.97 -10.59 2.58
CA GLU A 94 3.78 -11.90 3.22
C GLU A 94 4.61 -11.93 4.51
N HIS A 95 4.10 -12.68 5.49
CA HIS A 95 4.59 -12.70 6.86
C HIS A 95 5.66 -13.78 7.02
N THR A 96 6.92 -13.37 7.04
CA THR A 96 7.85 -14.06 7.92
C THR A 96 8.23 -13.06 9.02
N ASP A 97 8.03 -13.48 10.27
CA ASP A 97 8.75 -13.02 11.46
C ASP A 97 8.90 -11.51 11.72
N GLN A 98 7.85 -10.86 12.28
CA GLN A 98 7.85 -9.58 13.06
C GLN A 98 8.63 -8.38 12.49
N THR A 99 9.14 -8.53 11.29
CA THR A 99 9.95 -7.59 10.55
C THR A 99 9.08 -7.15 9.40
N CYS A 100 9.00 -5.85 9.23
CA CYS A 100 8.26 -5.20 8.16
C CYS A 100 9.07 -5.46 6.85
N THR A 101 9.12 -6.72 6.39
CA THR A 101 9.93 -7.13 5.26
C THR A 101 9.12 -6.94 3.99
N ILE A 102 9.45 -5.88 3.24
CA ILE A 102 8.81 -5.59 1.95
C ILE A 102 9.00 -6.82 1.06
N HIS A 103 7.90 -7.46 0.68
CA HIS A 103 7.94 -8.43 -0.40
C HIS A 103 8.24 -7.67 -1.68
N ASN A 104 9.52 -7.73 -2.02
CA ASN A 104 10.06 -7.40 -3.31
C ASN A 104 9.45 -8.44 -4.27
N VAL A 105 8.22 -8.22 -4.74
CA VAL A 105 7.89 -8.67 -6.08
C VAL A 105 8.82 -7.85 -6.94
N VAL A 106 10.02 -8.39 -7.16
CA VAL A 106 10.96 -7.87 -8.14
C VAL A 106 10.15 -7.90 -9.41
N ASP A 107 9.62 -6.74 -9.78
CA ASP A 107 9.01 -6.52 -11.06
C ASP A 107 10.14 -6.65 -12.07
N GLN A 108 10.44 -7.91 -12.43
CA GLN A 108 11.38 -8.24 -13.49
C GLN A 108 10.82 -7.83 -14.85
N THR A 109 9.62 -7.25 -14.90
CA THR A 109 9.11 -6.63 -16.10
C THR A 109 9.67 -5.22 -16.17
N ASN A 110 10.58 -4.97 -17.12
CA ASN A 110 10.87 -3.61 -17.58
C ASN A 110 9.65 -2.96 -18.27
N ASP A 111 8.44 -3.44 -17.98
CA ASP A 111 7.21 -2.94 -18.55
C ASP A 111 6.88 -1.60 -17.88
N PRO A 112 6.86 -0.49 -18.64
CA PRO A 112 6.50 0.82 -18.11
C PRO A 112 5.13 0.84 -17.43
N PHE A 113 4.26 -0.12 -17.74
CA PHE A 113 2.93 -0.27 -17.19
C PHE A 113 2.92 -0.86 -15.78
N CYS A 114 3.61 -1.98 -15.55
CA CYS A 114 3.77 -2.60 -14.23
C CYS A 114 4.57 -1.70 -13.29
N ALA A 115 5.59 -1.04 -13.85
CA ALA A 115 6.41 -0.05 -13.17
C ALA A 115 5.60 1.12 -12.59
N ARG A 116 4.40 1.45 -13.09
CA ARG A 116 3.60 2.57 -12.52
C ARG A 116 3.24 2.35 -11.06
N CYS A 117 3.08 1.09 -10.65
CA CYS A 117 2.73 0.71 -9.28
C CYS A 117 3.92 0.07 -8.56
N HIS A 118 4.80 -0.62 -9.28
CA HIS A 118 5.91 -1.38 -8.69
C HIS A 118 7.29 -0.70 -8.80
N LYS A 119 7.44 0.43 -9.51
CA LYS A 119 8.74 1.11 -9.66
C LYS A 119 9.16 1.82 -8.39
N GLY A 120 10.33 1.46 -7.87
CA GLY A 120 10.94 2.14 -6.74
C GLY A 120 10.53 1.61 -5.36
N TRP A 121 9.83 0.48 -5.33
CA TRP A 121 9.62 -0.33 -4.12
C TRP A 121 10.85 -1.23 -3.94
N PHE A 122 11.98 -0.61 -3.59
CA PHE A 122 13.23 -1.32 -3.34
C PHE A 122 13.24 -1.85 -1.91
N PRO A 123 14.01 -2.92 -1.60
CA PRO A 123 14.22 -3.35 -0.22
C PRO A 123 14.83 -2.17 0.55
N GLY A 124 14.11 -1.68 1.56
CA GLY A 124 14.47 -0.51 2.35
C GLY A 124 13.69 0.78 2.04
N SER A 125 12.76 0.81 1.07
CA SER A 125 11.81 1.92 0.92
C SER A 125 10.47 1.60 1.58
N LEU A 126 10.45 1.63 2.91
CA LEU A 126 9.22 1.48 3.71
C LEU A 126 8.18 2.61 3.47
N ASP A 127 8.54 3.63 2.69
CA ASP A 127 7.96 4.98 2.79
C ASP A 127 7.10 5.48 1.62
N LYS A 128 6.76 4.68 0.59
CA LYS A 128 6.32 5.31 -0.68
C LYS A 128 4.89 5.12 -1.15
N ALA A 129 4.15 4.13 -0.67
CA ALA A 129 2.75 4.00 -1.07
C ALA A 129 1.86 4.77 -0.08
N LYS A 130 1.49 6.02 -0.40
CA LYS A 130 0.46 6.73 0.36
C LYS A 130 -0.90 6.24 -0.10
N CYS A 131 -1.88 6.17 0.81
CA CYS A 131 -3.25 5.75 0.47
C CYS A 131 -3.79 6.53 -0.74
N LYS A 132 -3.53 7.84 -0.80
CA LYS A 132 -3.99 8.73 -1.88
C LYS A 132 -3.39 8.46 -3.26
N ASP A 133 -2.27 7.73 -3.33
CA ASP A 133 -1.63 7.41 -4.60
C ASP A 133 -2.42 6.33 -5.36
N CYS A 134 -3.19 5.50 -4.64
CA CYS A 134 -4.06 4.46 -5.21
C CYS A 134 -5.56 4.72 -4.99
N HIS A 135 -5.92 5.45 -3.93
CA HIS A 135 -7.29 5.80 -3.55
C HIS A 135 -7.53 7.30 -3.74
N SER A 136 -8.23 7.67 -4.81
CA SER A 136 -8.52 9.08 -5.09
C SER A 136 -9.48 9.70 -4.06
N PRO A 137 -9.23 10.93 -3.57
CA PRO A 137 -10.22 11.68 -2.79
C PRO A 137 -11.42 12.10 -3.66
N ASP A 138 -11.24 12.24 -4.97
CA ASP A 138 -12.23 12.78 -5.91
C ASP A 138 -13.00 11.70 -6.65
N ARG A 139 -13.11 10.50 -6.08
CA ARG A 139 -13.61 9.30 -6.77
C ARG A 139 -14.99 9.48 -7.42
N PHE A 140 -15.83 10.33 -6.85
CA PHE A 140 -17.20 10.55 -7.29
C PHE A 140 -17.39 11.83 -8.11
N THR A 141 -16.31 12.52 -8.47
CA THR A 141 -16.38 13.66 -9.38
C THR A 141 -16.62 13.18 -10.82
N ALA A 142 -17.36 13.96 -11.61
CA ALA A 142 -17.60 13.63 -13.02
C ALA A 142 -16.29 13.47 -13.80
N ASP A 143 -15.30 14.33 -13.53
CA ASP A 143 -13.99 14.28 -14.19
C ASP A 143 -13.22 13.00 -13.87
N TYR A 144 -13.22 12.57 -12.60
CA TYR A 144 -12.57 11.31 -12.22
C TYR A 144 -13.28 10.10 -12.82
N LEU A 145 -14.62 10.07 -12.81
CA LEU A 145 -15.41 8.99 -13.42
C LEU A 145 -15.16 8.89 -14.92
N ASN A 146 -15.13 10.03 -15.63
CA ASN A 146 -14.79 10.09 -17.06
C ASN A 146 -13.35 9.62 -17.32
N LYS A 147 -12.40 9.93 -16.43
CA LYS A 147 -11.01 9.47 -16.52
C LYS A 147 -10.93 7.95 -16.41
N ILE A 148 -11.54 7.35 -15.39
CA ILE A 148 -11.49 5.88 -15.21
C ILE A 148 -12.24 5.15 -16.33
N GLU A 149 -13.32 5.71 -16.87
CA GLU A 149 -14.04 5.12 -18.02
C GLU A 149 -13.18 5.06 -19.27
N LYS A 150 -12.41 6.13 -19.54
CA LYS A 150 -11.51 6.22 -20.70
C LYS A 150 -10.23 5.42 -20.55
N ASP A 151 -9.74 5.27 -19.31
CA ASP A 151 -8.54 4.49 -19.00
C ASP A 151 -8.86 2.99 -19.00
N LYS A 152 -8.60 2.33 -20.14
CA LYS A 152 -8.78 0.88 -20.32
C LYS A 152 -7.72 0.06 -19.59
N ASP A 153 -6.65 0.72 -19.18
CA ASP A 153 -5.43 0.14 -18.61
C ASP A 153 -5.38 0.28 -17.09
N ILE A 154 -6.43 0.82 -16.45
CA ILE A 154 -6.52 0.93 -15.00
C ILE A 154 -6.65 -0.46 -14.37
N TYR A 155 -5.68 -0.81 -13.55
CA TYR A 155 -5.74 -1.94 -12.63
C TYR A 155 -6.53 -1.48 -11.40
N HIS A 156 -7.38 -2.37 -10.88
CA HIS A 156 -8.26 -2.10 -9.75
C HIS A 156 -9.24 -0.93 -9.99
N ARG A 157 -10.06 -1.04 -11.04
CA ARG A 157 -11.22 -0.16 -11.27
C ARG A 157 -12.15 -0.11 -10.05
N ASP A 158 -12.17 -1.18 -9.28
CA ASP A 158 -12.93 -1.43 -8.06
C ASP A 158 -12.27 -0.94 -6.77
N ASN A 159 -11.13 -0.21 -6.84
CA ASN A 159 -10.58 0.46 -5.66
C ASN A 159 -11.67 1.25 -4.93
N ILE A 160 -11.49 1.60 -3.66
CA ILE A 160 -12.40 2.53 -2.98
C ILE A 160 -11.83 3.95 -3.04
N GLY A 161 -12.66 4.95 -2.74
CA GLY A 161 -12.18 6.33 -2.60
C GLY A 161 -11.33 6.48 -1.34
N LEU A 162 -10.57 7.56 -1.22
CA LEU A 162 -9.67 7.78 -0.08
C LEU A 162 -10.41 7.72 1.27
N MET A 163 -11.59 8.34 1.35
CA MET A 163 -12.48 8.22 2.53
C MET A 163 -12.80 6.78 2.89
N GLY A 164 -13.20 5.99 1.89
CA GLY A 164 -13.55 4.60 2.07
C GLY A 164 -12.34 3.77 2.50
N ALA A 165 -11.15 4.07 1.96
CA ALA A 165 -9.92 3.39 2.32
C ALA A 165 -9.58 3.60 3.80
N TYR A 166 -9.58 4.85 4.28
CA TYR A 166 -9.34 5.14 5.70
C TYR A 166 -10.40 4.48 6.59
N HIS A 167 -11.69 4.67 6.30
CA HIS A 167 -12.74 4.09 7.13
C HIS A 167 -12.71 2.57 7.13
N ASN A 168 -12.54 1.91 5.98
CA ASN A 168 -12.46 0.45 5.94
C ASN A 168 -11.28 -0.06 6.76
N GLN A 169 -10.14 0.60 6.67
CA GLN A 169 -8.91 0.19 7.33
C GLN A 169 -8.98 0.36 8.86
N CYS A 170 -9.47 1.50 9.34
CA CYS A 170 -9.56 1.78 10.78
C CYS A 170 -10.74 1.04 11.42
N MET A 171 -11.92 1.11 10.81
CA MET A 171 -13.17 0.61 11.40
C MET A 171 -13.22 -0.92 11.46
N ARG A 172 -12.43 -1.62 10.63
CA ARG A 172 -12.38 -3.08 10.66
C ARG A 172 -12.01 -3.64 12.04
N CYS A 173 -11.14 -2.96 12.78
CA CYS A 173 -10.79 -3.36 14.15
C CYS A 173 -11.55 -2.51 15.19
N HIS A 174 -11.68 -1.20 14.96
CA HIS A 174 -12.31 -0.29 15.93
C HIS A 174 -13.76 -0.63 16.26
N VAL A 175 -14.54 -1.12 15.28
CA VAL A 175 -15.93 -1.52 15.52
C VAL A 175 -16.03 -2.66 16.54
N GLU A 176 -15.08 -3.58 16.54
CA GLU A 176 -15.03 -4.69 17.49
C GLU A 176 -14.71 -4.19 18.91
N GLU A 177 -13.98 -3.09 19.02
CA GLU A 177 -13.64 -2.39 20.27
C GLU A 177 -14.69 -1.34 20.69
N GLY A 178 -15.81 -1.22 19.96
CA GLY A 178 -16.87 -0.25 20.24
C GLY A 178 -16.55 1.19 19.88
N ILE A 179 -15.47 1.44 19.13
CA ILE A 179 -15.09 2.74 18.59
C ILE A 179 -15.76 2.89 17.21
N GLY A 180 -16.58 3.92 17.01
CA GLY A 180 -17.25 4.09 15.72
C GLY A 180 -18.13 5.32 15.54
N GLY A 181 -18.19 6.20 16.53
CA GLY A 181 -18.71 7.53 16.37
C GLY A 181 -17.82 8.36 15.44
N CYS A 182 -18.43 9.25 14.64
CA CYS A 182 -17.70 10.08 13.69
C CYS A 182 -16.66 10.99 14.35
N GLN A 183 -16.86 11.33 15.62
CA GLN A 183 -15.96 12.21 16.38
C GLN A 183 -14.95 11.46 17.25
N ASP A 184 -14.96 10.13 17.24
CA ASP A 184 -14.01 9.33 18.03
C ASP A 184 -12.60 9.39 17.42
N CYS A 185 -12.50 9.68 16.12
CA CYS A 185 -11.23 9.72 15.38
C CYS A 185 -10.85 11.13 14.89
N HIS A 186 -11.84 11.94 14.51
CA HIS A 186 -11.63 13.30 14.01
C HIS A 186 -12.77 14.22 14.43
N VAL A 187 -12.44 15.38 14.97
CA VAL A 187 -13.43 16.36 15.41
C VAL A 187 -14.06 17.03 14.20
N ARG A 188 -15.35 17.37 14.26
CA ARG A 188 -16.01 18.08 13.17
C ARG A 188 -15.58 19.55 13.15
N THR A 189 -15.35 20.11 11.95
CA THR A 189 -15.03 21.53 11.80
C THR A 189 -16.30 22.39 11.79
N GLU A 190 -16.16 23.71 11.91
CA GLU A 190 -17.27 24.66 11.71
C GLU A 190 -17.95 24.49 10.33
N THR A 191 -17.16 24.22 9.28
CA THR A 191 -17.69 23.92 7.95
C THR A 191 -18.52 22.64 7.96
N GLY A 192 -18.03 21.60 8.63
CA GLY A 192 -18.78 20.36 8.83
C GLY A 192 -20.09 20.57 9.59
N ASP A 193 -20.08 21.36 10.67
CA ASP A 193 -21.28 21.64 11.47
C ASP A 193 -22.37 22.32 10.64
N LYS A 194 -21.98 23.30 9.81
CA LYS A 194 -22.89 23.96 8.86
C LYS A 194 -23.46 22.99 7.84
N GLU A 195 -22.61 22.13 7.25
CA GLU A 195 -23.02 21.15 6.23
C GLU A 195 -24.01 20.12 6.80
N PHE A 196 -23.73 19.60 7.99
CA PHE A 196 -24.56 18.60 8.65
C PHE A 196 -25.72 19.18 9.47
N ARG A 197 -25.86 20.51 9.50
CA ARG A 197 -26.90 21.23 10.27
C ARG A 197 -26.94 20.81 11.74
N ALA A 198 -25.77 20.63 12.35
CA ALA A 198 -25.66 20.16 13.74
C ALA A 198 -26.44 21.05 14.73
N ASP A 199 -26.46 22.35 14.46
CA ASP A 199 -27.11 23.41 15.24
C ASP A 199 -28.65 23.31 15.23
N ALA A 200 -29.22 22.65 14.21
CA ALA A 200 -30.66 22.44 14.07
C ALA A 200 -31.20 21.42 15.09
N GLY A 201 -30.34 20.57 15.65
CA GLY A 201 -30.70 19.59 16.68
C GLY A 201 -30.72 20.17 18.10
N ALA A 202 -29.83 21.11 18.40
CA ALA A 202 -29.74 21.75 19.73
C ALA A 202 -30.89 22.74 19.99
N SER A 203 -31.48 23.29 18.93
CA SER A 203 -32.61 24.24 18.99
C SER A 203 -34.00 23.57 19.04
N GLY A 204 -34.07 22.24 18.89
CA GLY A 204 -35.31 21.45 18.98
C GLY A 204 -35.68 20.97 20.39
N ALA A 205 -34.79 21.12 21.38
CA ALA A 205 -35.13 20.90 22.79
C ALA A 205 -35.88 22.13 23.32
N THR A 206 -37.17 22.23 22.98
CA THR A 206 -38.10 23.17 23.57
C THR A 206 -37.96 23.10 25.09
N LYS A 207 -37.41 24.15 25.71
CA LYS A 207 -37.52 24.36 27.15
C LYS A 207 -39.01 24.28 27.48
N LYS A 208 -39.43 23.20 28.14
CA LYS A 208 -40.74 23.12 28.76
C LYS A 208 -40.72 24.15 29.89
N SER A 209 -41.24 25.34 29.62
CA SER A 209 -41.50 26.33 30.66
C SER A 209 -42.55 25.73 31.60
N SER A 210 -42.11 25.42 32.82
CA SER A 210 -43.01 25.17 33.93
C SER A 210 -43.56 26.52 34.37
N GLU A 211 -44.70 26.91 33.81
CA GLU A 211 -45.57 27.93 34.39
C GLU A 211 -46.70 27.22 35.16
N ASP A 212 -46.67 27.43 36.48
CA ASP A 212 -47.78 27.66 37.41
C ASP A 212 -49.01 26.73 37.36
N GLY A 213 -49.09 25.87 38.37
CA GLY A 213 -50.32 25.28 38.89
C GLY A 213 -50.53 25.72 40.34
N HIS A 214 -51.67 26.37 40.58
CA HIS A 214 -52.12 27.01 41.83
C HIS A 214 -52.16 26.09 43.06
#